data_AF-A0A1E9DGF1-F1
#
_entry.id   AF-A0A1E9DGF1-F1
#
_cell.length_a   1.000
_cell.length_b   1.000
_cell.length_c   1.000
_cell.angle_alpha   90.00
_cell.angle_beta   90.00
_cell.angle_gamma   90.00
#
_symmetry.space_group_name_H-M   'P 1'
#
loop_
_entity.id
_entity.type
_entity.pdbx_description
1 polymer ?
#
loop_
_entity_poly.entity_id
_entity_poly.type
_entity_poly.pdbx_seq_one_letter_code
_entity_poly.pdbx_strand_id
1 'polypeptide(L)'
;MKSKSVFKSVCVFVGLGFLLTIVWLMIFSMTITPDDAEMTVEPFSGASVTFGFACALIANFIYQYNSAKSLEQRIYSNTSSLESIKIRNRDLVDKANRLIDKHQKNEKESYIDIAKASSIKKEERHEKNTKDRLKTYSDEDVLVTSSQEFGKFINDFPELSNNQNVKILLDEIINSENYLSNSKIELNRCIESYNSLIHQFPLVLLRKPLKFTDKEFYREEVQITDEMLGI
;
A
#
# COMPACT_ATOMS: atom_id res chain seq x y z
N MET A 1 7.84 3.91 -15.25
CA MET A 1 7.41 5.34 -15.17
C MET A 1 7.85 6.05 -16.45
N LYS A 2 6.93 6.56 -17.28
CA LYS A 2 7.31 7.41 -18.43
C LYS A 2 7.86 8.70 -17.85
N SER A 3 9.16 8.96 -17.97
CA SER A 3 9.74 10.25 -17.58
C SER A 3 8.98 11.33 -18.35
N LYS A 4 8.18 12.15 -17.65
CA LYS A 4 7.67 13.38 -18.27
C LYS A 4 8.90 14.19 -18.61
N SER A 5 9.30 14.16 -19.88
CA SER A 5 10.49 14.89 -20.32
C SER A 5 10.28 16.35 -19.96
N VAL A 6 11.20 16.91 -19.16
CA VAL A 6 11.18 18.31 -18.74
C VAL A 6 11.02 19.21 -19.96
N PHE A 7 11.68 18.83 -21.07
CA PHE A 7 11.55 19.46 -22.37
C PHE A 7 10.09 19.57 -22.86
N LYS A 8 9.31 18.48 -22.76
CA LYS A 8 7.89 18.50 -23.15
C LYS A 8 7.09 19.46 -22.29
N SER A 9 7.35 19.49 -20.98
CA SER A 9 6.66 20.43 -20.07
C SER A 9 6.99 21.88 -20.40
N VAL A 10 8.26 22.16 -20.74
CA VAL A 10 8.70 23.50 -21.15
C VAL A 10 8.08 23.90 -22.49
N CYS A 11 8.07 23.02 -23.50
CA CYS A 11 7.41 23.31 -24.78
C CYS A 11 5.91 23.60 -24.63
N VAL A 12 5.21 22.83 -23.79
CA VAL A 12 3.78 23.06 -23.51
C VAL A 12 3.59 24.40 -22.80
N PHE A 13 4.44 24.73 -21.83
CA PHE A 13 4.38 26.02 -21.14
C PHE A 13 4.59 27.20 -22.09
N VAL A 14 5.63 27.15 -22.93
CA VAL A 14 5.94 28.20 -23.90
C VAL A 14 4.81 28.34 -24.93
N GLY A 15 4.30 27.22 -25.45
CA GLY A 15 3.17 27.24 -26.40
C GLY A 15 1.89 27.81 -25.78
N LEU A 16 1.57 27.46 -24.53
CA LEU A 16 0.45 28.04 -23.79
C LEU A 16 0.66 29.55 -23.56
N GLY A 17 1.88 29.97 -23.26
CA GLY A 17 2.26 31.38 -23.13
C GLY A 17 1.88 32.16 -24.38
N PHE A 18 2.37 31.74 -25.54
CA PHE A 18 2.04 32.40 -26.81
C PHE A 18 0.53 32.41 -27.12
N LEU A 19 -0.18 31.32 -26.86
CA LEU A 19 -1.63 31.30 -27.03
C LEU A 19 -2.34 32.32 -26.13
N LEU A 20 -1.95 32.41 -24.85
CA LEU A 20 -2.51 33.37 -23.92
C LEU A 20 -2.13 34.82 -24.27
N THR A 21 -0.96 35.06 -24.87
CA THR A 21 -0.61 36.41 -25.36
C THR A 21 -1.53 36.85 -26.49
N ILE A 22 -1.92 35.95 -27.40
CA ILE A 22 -2.89 36.26 -28.46
C ILE A 22 -4.27 36.58 -27.86
N VAL A 23 -4.69 35.84 -26.82
CA VAL A 23 -5.94 36.13 -26.11
C VAL A 23 -5.91 37.53 -25.48
N TRP A 24 -4.83 37.88 -24.79
CA TRP A 24 -4.68 39.21 -24.19
C TRP A 24 -4.61 40.33 -25.25
N LEU A 25 -3.99 40.09 -26.41
CA LEU A 25 -4.04 41.02 -27.54
C LEU A 25 -5.47 41.27 -28.02
N MET A 26 -6.29 40.22 -28.16
CA MET A 26 -7.70 40.39 -28.54
C MET A 26 -8.48 41.18 -27.49
N ILE A 27 -8.26 40.89 -26.20
CA ILE A 27 -8.93 41.59 -25.10
C ILE A 27 -8.61 43.09 -25.16
N PHE A 28 -7.33 43.47 -25.25
CA PHE A 28 -6.95 44.89 -25.32
C PHE A 28 -7.45 45.57 -26.60
N SER A 29 -7.50 44.85 -27.72
CA SER A 29 -8.07 45.35 -28.97
C SER A 29 -9.58 45.62 -28.88
N MET A 30 -10.33 44.93 -28.02
CA MET A 30 -11.79 45.09 -27.89
C MET A 30 -12.20 46.18 -26.89
N THR A 31 -11.31 46.57 -25.98
CA THR A 31 -11.64 47.48 -24.87
C THR A 31 -11.50 48.97 -25.18
N ILE A 32 -11.01 49.34 -26.37
CA ILE A 32 -10.66 50.72 -26.70
C ILE A 32 -11.35 51.12 -28.01
N THR A 33 -12.07 52.25 -27.99
CA THR A 33 -12.83 52.81 -29.11
C THR A 33 -11.94 53.30 -30.25
N PRO A 34 -12.45 53.31 -31.49
CA PRO A 34 -11.67 53.64 -32.68
C PRO A 34 -11.65 55.16 -32.85
N ASP A 35 -10.67 55.84 -32.28
CA ASP A 35 -10.24 57.12 -32.82
C ASP A 35 -8.71 57.16 -32.82
N ASP A 36 -8.20 57.38 -34.03
CA ASP A 36 -6.81 57.46 -34.45
C ASP A 36 -6.08 56.12 -34.66
N ALA A 37 -6.08 55.76 -35.94
CA ALA A 37 -5.49 54.58 -36.53
C ALA A 37 -3.98 54.42 -36.26
N GLU A 38 -3.55 53.16 -36.35
CA GLU A 38 -2.18 52.64 -36.54
C GLU A 38 -1.42 52.08 -35.33
N MET A 39 -1.92 52.20 -34.09
CA MET A 39 -1.22 51.63 -32.93
C MET A 39 -2.13 50.70 -32.12
N THR A 40 -1.73 49.44 -31.94
CA THR A 40 -2.34 48.55 -30.93
C THR A 40 -2.15 49.19 -29.56
N VAL A 41 -3.21 49.73 -28.98
CA VAL A 41 -3.13 50.45 -27.70
C VAL A 41 -3.05 49.44 -26.56
N GLU A 42 -1.83 49.15 -26.12
CA GLU A 42 -1.58 48.39 -24.90
C GLU A 42 -1.46 49.34 -23.69
N PRO A 43 -1.88 48.93 -22.47
CA PRO A 43 -1.73 49.75 -21.26
C PRO A 43 -0.30 50.23 -21.00
N PHE A 44 0.67 49.40 -21.38
CA PHE A 44 2.10 49.69 -21.43
C PHE A 44 2.73 48.78 -22.49
N SER A 45 3.92 49.13 -22.96
CA SER A 45 4.62 48.35 -24.00
C SER A 45 4.84 46.89 -23.56
N GLY A 46 4.29 45.94 -24.32
CA GLY A 46 4.40 44.50 -24.06
C GLY A 46 3.40 43.97 -23.04
N ALA A 47 2.33 44.71 -22.71
CA ALA A 47 1.35 44.30 -21.71
C ALA A 47 0.75 42.92 -22.03
N SER A 48 0.35 42.68 -23.28
CA SER A 48 -0.21 41.38 -23.70
C SER A 48 0.76 40.21 -23.47
N VAL A 49 2.04 40.41 -23.73
CA VAL A 49 3.10 39.42 -23.52
C VAL A 49 3.24 39.11 -22.03
N THR A 50 3.33 40.16 -21.20
CA THR A 50 3.47 39.99 -19.75
C THR A 50 2.28 39.26 -19.12
N PHE A 51 1.05 39.66 -19.46
CA PHE A 51 -0.15 39.01 -18.94
C PHE A 51 -0.32 37.58 -19.46
N GLY A 52 0.00 37.31 -20.73
CA GLY A 52 -0.07 35.96 -21.29
C GLY A 52 0.86 34.97 -20.59
N PHE A 53 2.13 35.33 -20.42
CA PHE A 53 3.09 34.49 -19.69
C PHE A 53 2.80 34.41 -18.19
N ALA A 54 2.29 35.48 -17.56
CA ALA A 54 1.85 35.44 -16.17
C ALA A 54 0.68 34.46 -15.96
N CYS A 55 -0.33 34.49 -16.84
CA CYS A 55 -1.43 33.54 -16.82
C CYS A 55 -0.95 32.10 -17.07
N ALA A 56 0.00 31.89 -18.00
CA ALA A 56 0.58 30.58 -18.24
C ALA A 56 1.29 30.02 -17.01
N LEU A 57 2.01 30.89 -16.27
CA LEU A 57 2.70 30.55 -15.02
C LEU A 57 1.70 30.16 -13.94
N ILE A 58 0.65 30.96 -13.74
CA ILE A 58 -0.41 30.65 -12.77
C ILE A 58 -1.10 29.32 -13.11
N ALA A 59 -1.46 29.10 -14.38
CA ALA A 59 -2.08 27.85 -14.83
C ALA A 59 -1.17 26.64 -14.58
N ASN A 60 0.14 26.79 -14.78
CA ASN A 60 1.12 25.74 -14.49
C ASN A 60 1.16 25.39 -13.00
N PHE A 61 1.13 26.40 -12.11
CA PHE A 61 1.05 26.18 -10.67
C PHE A 61 -0.24 25.47 -10.25
N ILE A 62 -1.39 25.88 -10.79
CA ILE A 62 -2.68 25.23 -10.51
C ILE A 62 -2.64 23.75 -10.93
N TYR A 63 -2.09 23.45 -12.09
CA TYR A 63 -1.94 22.07 -12.57
C TYR A 63 -1.07 21.22 -11.62
N GLN A 64 0.05 21.76 -11.15
CA GLN A 64 0.95 21.06 -10.24
C GLN A 64 0.34 20.88 -8.85
N TYR A 65 -0.37 21.89 -8.34
CA TYR A 65 -1.10 21.81 -7.09
C TYR A 65 -2.13 20.66 -7.11
N ASN A 66 -2.95 20.60 -8.16
CA ASN A 66 -3.93 19.52 -8.32
C ASN A 66 -3.26 18.15 -8.46
N SER A 67 -2.11 18.10 -9.13
CA SER A 67 -1.32 16.86 -9.24
C SER A 67 -0.80 16.39 -7.88
N ALA A 68 -0.30 17.30 -7.05
CA ALA A 68 0.15 17.00 -5.69
C ALA A 68 -1.01 16.53 -4.79
N LYS A 69 -2.17 17.19 -4.87
CA LYS A 69 -3.37 16.75 -4.14
C LYS A 69 -3.91 15.41 -4.62
N SER A 70 -3.82 15.12 -5.92
CA SER A 70 -4.18 13.80 -6.45
C SER A 70 -3.26 12.70 -5.91
N LEU A 71 -1.95 12.95 -5.84
CA LEU A 71 -1.00 12.00 -5.24
C LEU A 71 -1.23 11.82 -3.74
N GLU A 72 -1.54 12.89 -3.00
CA GLU A 72 -1.91 12.79 -1.58
C GLU A 72 -3.15 11.91 -1.38
N GLN A 73 -4.18 12.08 -2.21
CA GLN A 73 -5.39 11.24 -2.16
C GLN A 73 -5.09 9.77 -2.52
N ARG A 74 -4.15 9.53 -3.45
CA ARG A 74 -3.70 8.16 -3.78
C ARG A 74 -3.00 7.49 -2.61
N ILE A 75 -2.16 8.22 -1.86
CA ILE A 75 -1.53 7.70 -0.64
C ILE A 75 -2.61 7.30 0.36
N TYR A 76 -3.57 8.19 0.63
CA TYR A 76 -4.68 7.89 1.54
C TYR A 76 -5.47 6.63 1.12
N SER A 77 -5.81 6.53 -0.16
CA SER A 77 -6.52 5.37 -0.70
C SER A 77 -5.72 4.07 -0.53
N ASN A 78 -4.42 4.08 -0.86
CA ASN A 78 -3.56 2.90 -0.72
C ASN A 78 -3.37 2.50 0.75
N THR A 79 -3.24 3.46 1.67
CA THR A 79 -3.18 3.16 3.10
C THR A 79 -4.47 2.49 3.59
N SER A 80 -5.64 2.96 3.16
CA SER A 80 -6.92 2.35 3.51
C SER A 80 -7.07 0.94 2.93
N SER A 81 -6.62 0.72 1.69
CA SER A 81 -6.59 -0.62 1.08
C SER A 81 -5.64 -1.57 1.82
N LEU A 82 -4.45 -1.08 2.21
CA LEU A 82 -3.47 -1.84 2.99
C LEU A 82 -4.07 -2.30 4.33
N GLU A 83 -4.76 -1.41 5.05
CA GLU A 83 -5.41 -1.76 6.32
C GLU A 83 -6.50 -2.82 6.13
N SER A 84 -7.29 -2.72 5.07
CA SER A 84 -8.31 -3.72 4.73
C SER A 84 -7.70 -5.10 4.46
N ILE A 85 -6.56 -5.15 3.76
CA ILE A 85 -5.82 -6.39 3.48
C ILE A 85 -5.22 -6.94 4.78
N LYS A 86 -4.71 -6.07 5.67
CA LYS A 86 -4.16 -6.47 6.98
C LYS A 86 -5.23 -7.13 7.86
N ILE A 87 -6.43 -6.55 7.92
CA ILE A 87 -7.57 -7.12 8.65
C ILE A 87 -7.93 -8.49 8.05
N ARG A 88 -8.05 -8.58 6.72
CA ARG A 88 -8.34 -9.86 6.04
C ARG A 88 -7.29 -10.93 6.36
N ASN A 89 -6.00 -10.59 6.27
CA ASN A 89 -4.91 -11.51 6.56
C ASN A 89 -5.01 -12.03 8.00
N ARG A 90 -5.19 -11.13 8.97
CA ARG A 90 -5.39 -11.48 10.39
C ARG A 90 -6.58 -12.41 10.59
N ASP A 91 -7.72 -12.13 9.95
CA ASP A 91 -8.92 -12.95 10.06
C ASP A 91 -8.74 -14.35 9.43
N LEU A 92 -7.96 -14.47 8.35
CA LEU A 92 -7.61 -15.77 7.76
C LEU A 92 -6.66 -16.56 8.65
N VAL A 93 -5.64 -15.92 9.23
CA VAL A 93 -4.72 -16.54 10.19
C VAL A 93 -5.47 -16.98 11.46
N ASP A 94 -6.41 -16.19 11.95
CA ASP A 94 -7.28 -16.55 13.08
C ASP A 94 -8.21 -17.74 12.75
N LYS A 95 -8.69 -17.87 11.51
CA LYS A 95 -9.38 -19.10 11.05
C LYS A 95 -8.45 -20.31 11.04
N ALA A 96 -7.20 -20.14 10.64
CA ALA A 96 -6.19 -21.21 10.67
C ALA A 96 -5.92 -21.66 12.11
N ASN A 97 -5.73 -20.74 13.06
CA ASN A 97 -5.57 -21.06 14.49
C ASN A 97 -6.78 -21.82 15.04
N ARG A 98 -8.01 -21.37 14.76
CA ARG A 98 -9.21 -22.14 15.18
C ARG A 98 -9.29 -23.54 14.60
N LEU A 99 -8.80 -23.75 13.38
CA LEU A 99 -8.72 -25.08 12.77
C LEU A 99 -7.72 -25.96 13.51
N ILE A 100 -6.54 -25.42 13.81
CA ILE A 100 -5.50 -26.08 14.61
C ILE A 100 -6.06 -26.49 15.98
N ASP A 101 -6.67 -25.54 16.71
CA ASP A 101 -7.26 -25.77 18.02
C ASP A 101 -8.31 -26.89 17.99
N LYS A 102 -9.19 -26.87 16.98
CA LYS A 102 -10.22 -27.88 16.81
C LYS A 102 -9.62 -29.26 16.51
N HIS A 103 -8.60 -29.30 15.67
CA HIS A 103 -7.90 -30.53 15.34
C HIS A 103 -7.23 -31.15 16.58
N GLN A 104 -6.48 -30.34 17.33
CA GLN A 104 -5.82 -30.78 18.57
C GLN A 104 -6.81 -31.27 19.62
N LYS A 105 -7.97 -30.61 19.77
CA LYS A 105 -9.05 -31.07 20.66
C LYS A 105 -9.62 -32.42 20.23
N ASN A 106 -9.92 -32.60 18.95
CA ASN A 106 -10.46 -33.85 18.42
C ASN A 106 -9.48 -35.02 18.58
N GLU A 107 -8.19 -34.79 18.31
CA GLU A 107 -7.14 -35.78 18.53
C GLU A 107 -7.06 -36.15 20.02
N LYS A 108 -7.02 -35.16 20.92
CA LYS A 108 -7.00 -35.37 22.37
C LYS A 108 -8.20 -36.17 22.87
N GLU A 109 -9.41 -35.86 22.39
CA GLU A 109 -10.63 -36.62 22.73
C GLU A 109 -10.53 -38.08 22.23
N SER A 110 -10.11 -38.27 20.98
CA SER A 110 -9.91 -39.60 20.40
C SER A 110 -8.89 -40.44 21.19
N TYR A 111 -7.79 -39.82 21.62
CA TYR A 111 -6.80 -40.48 22.48
C TYR A 111 -7.34 -40.80 23.87
N ILE A 112 -8.12 -39.91 24.49
CA ILE A 112 -8.74 -40.15 25.81
C ILE A 112 -9.71 -41.34 25.72
N ASP A 113 -10.49 -41.43 24.66
CA ASP A 113 -11.44 -42.53 24.46
C ASP A 113 -10.73 -43.87 24.22
N ILE A 114 -9.66 -43.87 23.42
CA ILE A 114 -8.77 -45.04 23.28
C ILE A 114 -8.16 -45.42 24.63
N ALA A 115 -7.63 -44.46 25.39
CA ALA A 115 -7.02 -44.73 26.70
C ALA A 115 -8.01 -45.34 27.70
N LYS A 116 -9.27 -44.86 27.71
CA LYS A 116 -10.36 -45.43 28.53
C LYS A 116 -10.73 -46.84 28.06
N ALA A 117 -10.78 -47.09 26.76
CA ALA A 117 -11.03 -48.43 26.22
C ALA A 117 -9.88 -49.42 26.53
N SER A 118 -8.63 -48.93 26.50
CA SER A 118 -7.43 -49.69 26.84
C SER A 118 -7.21 -49.87 28.34
N SER A 119 -7.75 -49.03 29.22
CA SER A 119 -7.71 -49.30 30.67
C SER A 119 -8.73 -50.36 31.10
N ILE A 120 -9.80 -50.53 30.33
CA ILE A 120 -10.77 -51.63 30.49
C ILE A 120 -10.17 -52.98 30.06
N LYS A 121 -9.25 -52.99 29.07
CA LYS A 121 -8.49 -54.18 28.63
C LYS A 121 -7.03 -54.05 29.09
N LYS A 122 -6.62 -54.69 30.20
CA LYS A 122 -5.23 -54.67 30.75
C LYS A 122 -4.12 -54.92 29.70
N GLU A 123 -3.74 -53.91 28.92
CA GLU A 123 -2.68 -53.93 27.91
C GLU A 123 -1.73 -52.75 28.16
N GLU A 124 -0.72 -52.99 29.00
CA GLU A 124 0.26 -51.99 29.47
C GLU A 124 1.11 -51.37 28.34
N ARG A 125 1.23 -52.04 27.18
CA ARG A 125 1.99 -51.52 26.02
C ARG A 125 1.29 -50.38 25.29
N HIS A 126 -0.05 -50.38 25.25
CA HIS A 126 -0.80 -49.30 24.61
C HIS A 126 -0.78 -48.03 25.46
N GLU A 127 -0.84 -48.15 26.79
CA GLU A 127 -0.89 -47.01 27.70
C GLU A 127 0.37 -46.11 27.64
N LYS A 128 1.56 -46.69 27.45
CA LYS A 128 2.83 -45.95 27.41
C LYS A 128 2.99 -45.10 26.14
N ASN A 129 2.66 -45.66 24.97
CA ASN A 129 2.64 -44.92 23.70
C ASN A 129 1.57 -43.82 23.69
N THR A 130 0.45 -44.05 24.38
CA THR A 130 -0.63 -43.07 24.49
C THR A 130 -0.24 -41.87 25.36
N LYS A 131 0.51 -42.07 26.45
CA LYS A 131 0.95 -40.97 27.33
C LYS A 131 1.98 -40.03 26.68
N ASP A 132 2.91 -40.54 25.86
CA ASP A 132 3.90 -39.71 25.17
C ASP A 132 3.28 -38.83 24.06
N ARG A 133 2.30 -39.36 23.33
CA ARG A 133 1.56 -38.57 22.33
C ARG A 133 0.67 -37.51 22.97
N LEU A 134 0.04 -37.81 24.10
CA LEU A 134 -0.80 -36.84 24.82
C LEU A 134 0.00 -35.65 25.35
N LYS A 135 1.26 -35.87 25.78
CA LYS A 135 2.18 -34.78 26.19
C LYS A 135 2.57 -33.86 25.04
N THR A 136 2.66 -34.40 23.82
CA THR A 136 2.98 -33.62 22.62
C THR A 136 1.86 -32.62 22.28
N TYR A 137 0.62 -32.88 22.70
CA TYR A 137 -0.54 -32.00 22.49
C TYR A 137 -0.93 -31.18 23.73
N SER A 138 -0.28 -31.34 24.88
CA SER A 138 -0.72 -30.71 26.14
C SER A 138 0.01 -29.43 26.52
N ASP A 139 1.19 -29.15 25.95
CA ASP A 139 2.12 -28.23 26.61
C ASP A 139 2.20 -26.83 25.97
N GLU A 140 1.68 -26.58 24.76
CA GLU A 140 1.66 -25.23 24.17
C GLU A 140 0.48 -25.05 23.17
N ASP A 141 -0.29 -23.97 23.32
CA ASP A 141 -1.26 -23.54 22.30
C ASP A 141 -0.47 -23.18 21.03
N VAL A 142 -0.57 -24.00 19.98
CA VAL A 142 0.15 -23.76 18.73
C VAL A 142 -0.52 -22.61 18.00
N LEU A 143 0.08 -21.42 18.09
CA LEU A 143 -0.39 -20.23 17.40
C LEU A 143 0.49 -19.94 16.18
N VAL A 144 -0.12 -19.98 15.01
CA VAL A 144 0.52 -19.59 13.75
C VAL A 144 0.25 -18.11 13.46
N THR A 145 1.25 -17.43 12.95
CA THR A 145 1.24 -16.01 12.59
C THR A 145 1.41 -15.78 11.09
N SER A 146 1.89 -16.78 10.36
CA SER A 146 2.17 -16.71 8.93
C SER A 146 1.71 -17.95 8.17
N SER A 147 1.57 -17.83 6.85
CA SER A 147 1.31 -18.95 5.95
C SER A 147 2.39 -20.03 6.03
N GLN A 148 3.65 -19.65 6.29
CA GLN A 148 4.75 -20.59 6.39
C GLN A 148 4.61 -21.49 7.62
N GLU A 149 4.26 -20.92 8.77
CA GLU A 149 4.01 -21.67 10.00
C GLU A 149 2.78 -22.58 9.86
N PHE A 150 1.69 -22.05 9.30
CA PHE A 150 0.49 -22.85 9.03
C PHE A 150 0.77 -23.98 8.04
N GLY A 151 1.51 -23.70 6.97
CA GLY A 151 1.94 -24.66 5.97
C GLY A 151 2.78 -25.78 6.57
N LYS A 152 3.71 -25.45 7.48
CA LYS A 152 4.50 -26.45 8.20
C LYS A 152 3.60 -27.34 9.06
N PHE A 153 2.70 -26.73 9.83
CA PHE A 153 1.76 -27.47 10.68
C PHE A 153 0.95 -28.48 9.86
N ILE A 154 0.30 -28.06 8.76
CA ILE A 154 -0.54 -28.98 7.99
C ILE A 154 0.26 -30.11 7.32
N ASN A 155 1.56 -29.91 7.04
CA ASN A 155 2.42 -30.94 6.46
C ASN A 155 2.78 -32.04 7.47
N ASP A 156 2.84 -31.70 8.76
CA ASP A 156 3.08 -32.66 9.83
C ASP A 156 1.84 -33.54 10.11
N PHE A 157 0.66 -33.16 9.60
CA PHE A 157 -0.64 -33.82 9.80
C PHE A 157 -1.29 -34.24 8.47
N PRO A 158 -1.07 -35.49 7.99
CA PRO A 158 -1.56 -35.97 6.68
C PRO A 158 -3.06 -35.79 6.45
N GLU A 159 -3.89 -35.94 7.49
CA GLU A 159 -5.33 -35.74 7.44
C GLU A 159 -5.72 -34.29 7.10
N LEU A 160 -4.99 -33.30 7.60
CA LEU A 160 -5.18 -31.89 7.27
C LEU A 160 -4.61 -31.58 5.89
N SER A 161 -3.43 -32.11 5.58
CA SER A 161 -2.81 -31.97 4.26
C SER A 161 -3.69 -32.53 3.15
N ASN A 162 -4.46 -33.59 3.39
CA ASN A 162 -5.36 -34.17 2.39
C ASN A 162 -6.70 -33.44 2.26
N ASN A 163 -7.01 -32.51 3.18
CA ASN A 163 -8.26 -31.78 3.16
C ASN A 163 -8.19 -30.58 2.20
N GLN A 164 -9.00 -30.63 1.14
CA GLN A 164 -9.03 -29.58 0.11
C GLN A 164 -9.39 -28.20 0.67
N ASN A 165 -10.28 -28.11 1.67
CA ASN A 165 -10.67 -26.83 2.28
C ASN A 165 -9.52 -26.22 3.09
N VAL A 166 -8.66 -27.06 3.69
CA VAL A 166 -7.47 -26.61 4.43
C VAL A 166 -6.42 -26.06 3.48
N LYS A 167 -6.22 -26.73 2.32
CA LYS A 167 -5.35 -26.20 1.25
C LYS A 167 -5.83 -24.85 0.73
N ILE A 168 -7.13 -24.71 0.47
CA ILE A 168 -7.73 -23.44 0.04
C ILE A 168 -7.47 -22.34 1.07
N LEU A 169 -7.60 -22.63 2.37
CA LEU A 169 -7.30 -21.66 3.42
C LEU A 169 -5.83 -21.24 3.40
N LEU A 170 -4.89 -22.19 3.28
CA LEU A 170 -3.46 -21.88 3.16
C LEU A 170 -3.19 -20.99 1.95
N ASP A 171 -3.73 -21.34 0.78
CA ASP A 171 -3.56 -20.57 -0.46
C ASP A 171 -4.11 -19.15 -0.31
N GLU A 172 -5.26 -18.97 0.34
CA GLU A 172 -5.83 -17.65 0.65
C GLU A 172 -4.93 -16.82 1.57
N ILE A 173 -4.29 -17.44 2.58
CA ILE A 173 -3.34 -16.75 3.47
C ILE A 173 -2.11 -16.32 2.66
N ILE A 174 -1.51 -17.23 1.88
CA ILE A 174 -0.36 -16.93 1.00
C ILE A 174 -0.68 -15.78 0.05
N ASN A 175 -1.83 -15.84 -0.62
CA ASN A 175 -2.28 -14.79 -1.51
C ASN A 175 -2.45 -13.46 -0.76
N SER A 176 -3.06 -13.49 0.43
CA SER A 176 -3.22 -12.28 1.25
C SER A 176 -1.89 -11.68 1.69
N GLU A 177 -0.89 -12.49 2.04
CA GLU A 177 0.47 -12.04 2.39
C GLU A 177 1.19 -11.43 1.17
N ASN A 178 1.08 -12.07 0.00
CA ASN A 178 1.63 -11.53 -1.24
C ASN A 178 0.98 -10.19 -1.62
N TYR A 179 -0.35 -10.07 -1.48
CA TYR A 179 -1.05 -8.79 -1.68
C TYR A 179 -0.63 -7.74 -0.67
N LEU A 180 -0.45 -8.12 0.60
CA LEU A 180 0.03 -7.23 1.64
C LEU A 180 1.43 -6.69 1.31
N SER A 181 2.37 -7.57 0.93
CA SER A 181 3.73 -7.19 0.52
C SER A 181 3.74 -6.24 -0.67
N ASN A 182 2.99 -6.58 -1.73
CA ASN A 182 2.87 -5.73 -2.91
C ASN A 182 2.23 -4.36 -2.60
N SER A 183 1.24 -4.33 -1.70
CA SER A 183 0.56 -3.08 -1.30
C SER A 183 1.49 -2.15 -0.53
N LYS A 184 2.38 -2.68 0.31
CA LYS A 184 3.42 -1.89 1.00
C LYS A 184 4.38 -1.23 0.01
N ILE A 185 4.84 -2.00 -0.99
CA ILE A 185 5.72 -1.49 -2.05
C ILE A 185 5.00 -0.39 -2.84
N GLU A 186 3.75 -0.60 -3.21
CA GLU A 186 2.98 0.38 -3.99
C GLU A 186 2.69 1.67 -3.20
N LEU A 187 2.37 1.55 -1.91
CA LEU A 187 2.25 2.69 -1.00
C LEU A 187 3.55 3.51 -0.98
N ASN A 188 4.70 2.84 -0.85
CA ASN A 188 6.01 3.49 -0.87
C ASN A 188 6.30 4.19 -2.20
N ARG A 189 5.93 3.60 -3.35
CA ARG A 189 6.04 4.26 -4.66
C ARG A 189 5.14 5.50 -4.77
N CYS A 190 3.96 5.47 -4.18
CA CYS A 190 3.06 6.62 -4.14
C CYS A 190 3.64 7.75 -3.27
N ILE A 191 4.20 7.40 -2.11
CA ILE A 191 4.90 8.33 -1.21
C ILE A 191 6.12 8.93 -1.91
N GLU A 192 6.94 8.11 -2.57
CA GLU A 192 8.09 8.56 -3.35
C GLU A 192 7.68 9.55 -4.44
N SER A 193 6.62 9.22 -5.20
CA SER A 193 6.10 10.08 -6.27
C SER A 193 5.59 11.42 -5.74
N TYR A 194 4.90 11.42 -4.60
CA TYR A 194 4.42 12.63 -3.94
C TYR A 194 5.58 13.48 -3.43
N ASN A 195 6.50 12.88 -2.65
CA ASN A 195 7.67 13.56 -2.10
C ASN A 195 8.52 14.15 -3.23
N SER A 196 8.77 13.36 -4.28
CA SER A 196 9.49 13.83 -5.47
C SER A 196 8.81 15.03 -6.12
N LEU A 197 7.48 15.03 -6.26
CA LEU A 197 6.75 16.15 -6.87
C LEU A 197 6.86 17.43 -6.04
N ILE A 198 6.72 17.35 -4.71
CA ILE A 198 6.80 18.55 -3.84
C ILE A 198 8.21 19.13 -3.73
N HIS A 199 9.24 18.35 -4.10
CA HIS A 199 10.64 18.78 -4.20
C HIS A 199 11.04 19.24 -5.61
N GLN A 200 10.18 19.08 -6.62
CA GLN A 200 10.47 19.50 -7.99
C GLN A 200 10.12 20.98 -8.23
N PHE A 201 10.91 21.65 -9.08
CA PHE A 201 10.58 22.98 -9.57
C PHE A 201 9.36 22.92 -10.49
N PRO A 202 8.43 23.89 -10.43
CA PRO A 202 8.36 25.07 -9.55
C PRO A 202 7.70 24.84 -8.18
N LEU A 203 7.07 23.68 -7.93
CA LEU A 203 6.30 23.42 -6.71
C LEU A 203 7.13 23.57 -5.41
N VAL A 204 8.42 23.27 -5.45
CA VAL A 204 9.35 23.44 -4.32
C VAL A 204 9.34 24.86 -3.73
N LEU A 205 9.13 25.88 -4.56
CA LEU A 205 9.06 27.29 -4.12
C LEU A 205 7.82 27.56 -3.27
N LEU A 206 6.72 26.86 -3.58
CA LEU A 206 5.44 27.01 -2.90
C LEU A 206 5.22 25.95 -1.80
N ARG A 207 6.18 25.07 -1.56
CA ARG A 207 6.07 24.00 -0.57
C ARG A 207 5.74 24.54 0.83
N LYS A 208 6.50 25.54 1.30
CA LYS A 208 6.31 26.18 2.62
C LYS A 208 4.96 26.90 2.74
N PRO A 209 4.59 27.84 1.84
CA PRO A 209 3.32 28.56 1.97
C PRO A 209 2.09 27.65 1.82
N LEU A 210 2.17 26.60 0.99
CA LEU A 210 1.08 25.64 0.79
C LEU A 210 1.08 24.48 1.80
N LYS A 211 2.01 24.50 2.78
CA LYS A 211 2.16 23.46 3.83
C LYS A 211 2.30 22.04 3.27
N PHE A 212 2.93 21.90 2.12
CA PHE A 212 3.31 20.58 1.61
C PHE A 212 4.45 20.00 2.46
N THR A 213 4.20 18.84 3.03
CA THR A 213 5.10 18.14 3.96
C THR A 213 5.44 16.78 3.39
N ASP A 214 6.69 16.34 3.55
CA ASP A 214 7.09 15.00 3.13
C ASP A 214 6.25 13.96 3.89
N LYS A 215 5.78 12.94 3.19
CA LYS A 215 5.14 11.78 3.82
C LYS A 215 6.21 10.75 4.14
N GLU A 216 6.09 10.13 5.31
CA GLU A 216 7.01 9.08 5.75
C GLU A 216 6.77 7.80 4.97
N PHE A 217 7.86 7.12 4.61
CA PHE A 217 7.79 5.81 3.97
C PHE A 217 7.29 4.75 4.96
N TYR A 218 6.50 3.82 4.44
CA TYR A 218 6.13 2.62 5.18
C TYR A 218 7.37 1.75 5.38
N ARG A 219 7.79 1.59 6.63
CA ARG A 219 8.89 0.74 7.05
C ARG A 219 8.38 -0.23 8.12
N GLU A 220 8.68 -1.51 7.94
CA GLU A 220 8.58 -2.50 9.02
C GLU A 220 9.98 -2.67 9.59
N GLU A 221 10.12 -2.44 10.90
CA GLU A 221 11.34 -2.81 11.60
C GLU A 221 11.37 -4.34 11.68
N VAL A 222 12.36 -4.94 11.02
CA VAL A 222 12.64 -6.36 11.18
C VAL A 222 13.21 -6.52 12.58
N GLN A 223 12.39 -6.97 13.53
CA GLN A 223 12.80 -7.28 14.90
C GLN A 223 13.56 -8.62 14.95
N ILE A 224 14.63 -8.74 14.18
CA ILE A 224 15.63 -9.77 14.44
C ILE A 224 16.65 -9.11 15.37
N THR A 225 16.54 -9.39 16.66
CA THR A 225 17.57 -8.95 17.61
C THR A 225 18.83 -9.80 17.41
N ASP A 226 20.00 -9.23 17.67
CA ASP A 226 21.28 -9.95 17.61
C ASP A 226 21.24 -11.21 18.53
N GLU A 227 20.50 -11.12 19.64
CA GLU A 227 20.15 -12.24 20.52
C GLU A 227 19.42 -13.40 19.80
N MET A 228 18.50 -13.11 18.88
CA MET A 228 17.80 -14.13 18.08
C MET A 228 18.71 -14.74 17.00
N LEU A 229 19.80 -14.08 16.65
CA LEU A 229 20.82 -14.56 15.72
C LEU A 229 21.99 -15.26 16.44
N GLY A 230 22.01 -15.23 17.78
CA GLY A 230 23.12 -15.77 18.57
C GLY A 230 24.45 -15.06 18.31
N ILE A 231 24.41 -13.78 17.91
CA ILE A 231 25.56 -12.89 17.73
C ILE A 231 25.55 -11.73 18.72
#